data_AF-A0A2A8VEL2-F1
#
_entry.id   AF-A0A2A8VEL2-F1
#
_cell.length_a   1.000
_cell.length_b   1.000
_cell.length_c   1.000
_cell.angle_alpha   90.00
_cell.angle_beta   90.00
_cell.angle_gamma   90.00
#
_symmetry.space_group_name_H-M   'P 1'
#
loop_
_entity.id
_entity.type
_entity.pdbx_description
1 polymer ?
#
loop_
_entity_poly.entity_id
_entity_poly.type
_entity_poly.pdbx_seq_one_letter_code
_entity_poly.pdbx_strand_id
1 'polypeptide(L)'
;MADVEVFIGDLTDQTFHYEGGDWNHNYPKRISPFFPKGYELFFSLLDGIYYKRLEGRQTDWGSHTCLMYPDEMLEVLEDYYKRDMENEQVQQLFQFIKQLNPHQQYGLVACEMS
;
A
#
# COMPACT_ATOMS: atom_id res chain seq x y z
N MET A 1 20.30 6.72 4.36
CA MET A 1 18.85 6.89 4.62
C MET A 1 18.23 5.60 4.14
N ALA A 2 17.35 4.97 4.94
CA ALA A 2 16.56 3.87 4.42
C ALA A 2 15.67 4.43 3.30
N ASP A 3 15.67 3.79 2.15
CA ASP A 3 14.71 4.12 1.10
C ASP A 3 13.36 3.59 1.57
N VAL A 4 12.28 4.35 1.39
CA VAL A 4 10.93 3.91 1.80
C VAL A 4 10.01 3.97 0.60
N GLU A 5 9.05 3.05 0.57
CA GLU A 5 8.16 2.91 -0.57
C GLU A 5 6.76 2.47 -0.17
N VAL A 6 5.79 2.84 -1.01
CA VAL A 6 4.43 2.31 -0.96
C VAL A 6 4.11 1.58 -2.26
N PHE A 7 3.49 0.40 -2.14
CA PHE A 7 3.06 -0.38 -3.29
C PHE A 7 1.81 -1.21 -2.98
N ILE A 8 1.19 -1.74 -4.04
CA ILE A 8 0.09 -2.72 -3.93
C ILE A 8 0.69 -4.11 -4.10
N GLY A 9 0.44 -4.97 -3.13
CA GLY A 9 0.87 -6.36 -3.14
C GLY A 9 -0.29 -7.35 -3.30
N ASP A 10 0.04 -8.50 -3.86
CA ASP A 10 -0.87 -9.63 -4.07
C ASP A 10 -1.00 -10.45 -2.78
N LEU A 11 -2.19 -10.47 -2.19
CA LEU A 11 -2.47 -11.26 -0.98
C LEU A 11 -2.59 -12.77 -1.24
N THR A 12 -2.66 -13.19 -2.50
CA THR A 12 -2.66 -14.62 -2.86
C THR A 12 -1.26 -15.20 -2.90
N ASP A 13 -0.24 -14.36 -2.71
CA ASP A 13 1.14 -14.77 -2.57
C ASP A 13 1.30 -15.71 -1.37
N GLN A 14 1.68 -16.96 -1.66
CA GLN A 14 1.79 -18.00 -0.64
C GLN A 14 2.91 -17.75 0.36
N THR A 15 3.87 -16.87 0.03
CA THR A 15 4.95 -16.49 0.96
C THR A 15 4.52 -15.39 1.94
N PHE A 16 3.36 -14.78 1.75
CA PHE A 16 2.84 -13.75 2.62
C PHE A 16 1.90 -14.32 3.68
N HIS A 17 2.10 -13.90 4.93
CA HIS A 17 1.29 -14.31 6.06
C HIS A 17 0.82 -13.08 6.84
N TYR A 18 -0.45 -12.71 6.67
CA TYR A 18 -1.01 -11.53 7.36
C TYR A 18 -1.14 -11.71 8.88
N GLU A 19 -1.58 -12.90 9.32
CA GLU A 19 -1.82 -13.21 10.75
C GLU A 19 -0.58 -13.81 11.44
N GLY A 20 0.39 -14.29 10.66
CA GLY A 20 1.64 -14.88 11.15
C GLY A 20 2.74 -13.83 11.06
N GLY A 21 3.11 -13.23 12.19
CA GLY A 21 4.23 -12.29 12.29
C GLY A 21 5.57 -13.02 12.09
N ASP A 22 5.85 -13.43 10.86
CA ASP A 22 7.22 -13.72 10.46
C ASP A 22 7.89 -12.38 10.21
N TRP A 23 8.75 -11.96 11.14
CA TRP A 23 9.36 -10.63 11.14
C TRP A 23 10.55 -10.53 10.18
N ASN A 24 10.60 -11.33 9.12
CA ASN A 24 11.66 -11.29 8.13
C ASN A 24 11.08 -11.37 6.72
N HIS A 25 11.08 -10.24 6.01
CA HIS A 25 10.64 -10.11 4.61
C HIS A 25 9.19 -10.57 4.35
N ASN A 26 8.32 -10.48 5.36
CA ASN A 26 6.91 -10.83 5.22
C ASN A 26 6.09 -9.63 4.73
N TYR A 27 6.14 -9.43 3.42
CA TYR A 27 5.28 -8.52 2.70
C TYR A 27 4.86 -9.17 1.39
N PRO A 28 3.64 -8.89 0.89
CA PRO A 28 3.16 -9.52 -0.33
C PRO A 28 3.96 -9.07 -1.54
N LYS A 29 4.10 -9.93 -2.55
CA LYS A 29 4.73 -9.55 -3.81
C LYS A 29 4.04 -8.36 -4.47
N ARG A 30 4.82 -7.36 -4.87
CA ARG A 30 4.34 -6.18 -5.60
C ARG A 30 3.68 -6.55 -6.93
N ILE A 31 2.55 -5.90 -7.19
CA ILE A 31 1.86 -5.89 -8.47
C ILE A 31 1.65 -4.49 -9.06
N SER A 32 1.72 -3.43 -8.25
CA SER A 32 1.54 -2.05 -8.73
C SER A 32 2.76 -1.46 -9.44
N PRO A 33 2.55 -0.41 -10.25
CA PRO A 33 3.61 0.54 -10.56
C PRO A 33 4.13 1.28 -9.31
N PHE A 34 5.18 2.07 -9.49
CA PHE A 34 5.71 2.97 -8.45
C PHE A 34 4.69 4.06 -8.10
N PHE A 35 4.58 4.36 -6.80
CA PHE A 35 3.70 5.41 -6.31
C PHE A 35 4.37 6.79 -6.39
N PRO A 36 3.72 7.82 -6.97
CA PRO A 36 4.21 9.20 -6.94
C PRO A 36 4.34 9.69 -5.49
N LYS A 37 5.44 10.37 -5.14
CA LYS A 37 5.68 10.83 -3.76
C LYS A 37 5.60 9.68 -2.72
N GLY A 38 6.06 8.48 -3.08
CA GLY A 38 5.99 7.28 -2.23
C GLY A 38 6.58 7.49 -0.82
N TYR A 39 7.62 8.33 -0.69
CA TYR A 39 8.18 8.69 0.62
C TYR A 39 7.17 9.40 1.53
N GLU A 40 6.47 10.43 1.05
CA GLU A 40 5.47 11.16 1.83
C GLU A 40 4.26 10.27 2.12
N LEU A 41 3.85 9.45 1.16
CA LEU A 41 2.72 8.53 1.31
C LEU A 41 3.00 7.46 2.35
N PHE A 42 4.23 6.96 2.43
CA PHE A 42 4.68 6.01 3.45
C PHE A 42 4.36 6.54 4.86
N PHE A 43 4.79 7.77 5.18
CA PHE A 43 4.49 8.35 6.50
C PHE A 43 3.00 8.62 6.70
N SER A 44 2.29 9.05 5.64
CA SER A 44 0.84 9.26 5.72
C SER A 44 0.08 7.96 6.04
N LEU A 45 0.50 6.83 5.48
CA LEU A 45 -0.09 5.52 5.78
C LEU A 45 0.23 5.07 7.21
N LEU A 46 1.49 5.22 7.65
CA LEU A 46 1.86 4.90 9.03
C LEU A 46 1.08 5.72 10.05
N ASP A 47 0.93 7.03 9.83
CA ASP A 47 0.08 7.89 10.66
C ASP A 47 -1.37 7.42 10.63
N GLY A 48 -1.90 7.06 9.45
CA GLY A 48 -3.24 6.51 9.28
C GLY A 48 -3.48 5.27 10.13
N ILE A 49 -2.52 4.34 10.15
CA ILE A 49 -2.55 3.12 10.98
C ILE A 49 -2.43 3.47 12.47
N TYR A 50 -1.45 4.29 12.83
CA TYR A 50 -1.16 4.67 14.22
C TYR A 50 -2.35 5.37 14.89
N TYR A 51 -2.99 6.30 14.17
CA TYR A 51 -4.18 7.01 14.64
C TYR A 51 -5.49 6.24 14.42
N LYS A 52 -5.43 4.97 14.04
CA LYS A 52 -6.58 4.07 13.83
C LYS A 52 -7.60 4.60 12.79
N ARG A 53 -7.12 5.34 11.79
CA ARG A 53 -7.92 5.77 10.64
C ARG A 53 -7.91 4.74 9.52
N LEU A 54 -6.84 3.95 9.44
CA LEU A 54 -6.69 2.82 8.52
C LEU A 54 -6.50 1.55 9.32
N GLU A 55 -7.13 0.46 8.89
CA GLU A 55 -6.86 -0.87 9.43
C GLU A 55 -5.64 -1.47 8.72
N GLY A 56 -4.52 -1.48 9.44
CA GLY A 56 -3.27 -2.05 8.97
C GLY A 56 -2.48 -2.63 10.12
N ARG A 57 -1.56 -3.52 9.80
CA ARG A 57 -0.71 -4.19 10.78
C ARG A 57 0.74 -4.19 10.31
N GLN A 58 1.66 -4.19 11.28
CA GLN A 58 3.06 -4.47 11.00
C GLN A 58 3.18 -5.94 10.61
N THR A 59 3.67 -6.21 9.40
CA THR A 59 3.87 -7.57 8.88
C THR A 59 5.34 -7.97 8.87
N ASP A 60 6.26 -7.00 8.87
CA ASP A 60 7.71 -7.17 8.97
C ASP A 60 8.35 -6.00 9.77
N TRP A 61 9.61 -6.09 10.17
CA TRP A 61 10.31 -5.00 10.89
C TRP A 61 10.17 -3.64 10.20
N GLY A 62 10.29 -3.63 8.87
CA GLY A 62 10.18 -2.42 8.05
C GLY A 62 8.85 -2.27 7.33
N SER A 63 7.89 -3.17 7.51
CA SER A 63 6.70 -3.24 6.65
C SER A 63 5.39 -3.22 7.42
N HIS A 64 4.46 -2.39 6.93
CA HIS A 64 3.07 -2.36 7.37
C HIS A 64 2.15 -2.60 6.18
N THR A 65 1.18 -3.49 6.37
CA THR A 65 0.21 -3.87 5.33
C THR A 65 -1.20 -3.56 5.79
N CYS A 66 -1.93 -2.80 4.97
CA CYS A 66 -3.38 -2.64 5.07
C CYS A 66 -4.06 -3.58 4.07
N LEU A 67 -5.06 -4.34 4.52
CA LEU A 67 -5.87 -5.15 3.61
C LEU A 67 -7.03 -4.30 3.13
N MET A 68 -7.10 -4.03 1.83
CA MET A 68 -8.07 -3.12 1.25
C MET A 68 -8.65 -3.69 -0.04
N TYR A 69 -9.94 -3.46 -0.26
CA TYR A 69 -10.53 -3.59 -1.59
C TYR A 69 -10.09 -2.41 -2.48
N PRO A 70 -10.14 -2.56 -3.82
CA PRO A 70 -9.72 -1.49 -4.73
C PRO A 70 -10.45 -0.16 -4.55
N ASP A 71 -11.73 -0.18 -4.18
CA ASP A 71 -12.52 1.02 -3.90
C ASP A 71 -12.07 1.74 -2.63
N GLU A 72 -11.87 1.01 -1.52
CA GLU A 72 -11.30 1.56 -0.28
C GLU A 72 -9.92 2.18 -0.52
N MET A 73 -9.10 1.53 -1.33
CA MET A 73 -7.77 2.03 -1.70
C MET A 73 -7.88 3.32 -2.53
N LEU A 74 -8.83 3.39 -3.47
CA LEU A 74 -9.09 4.61 -4.22
C LEU A 74 -9.51 5.75 -3.31
N GLU A 75 -10.40 5.52 -2.34
CA GLU A 75 -10.84 6.57 -1.39
C GLU A 75 -9.66 7.18 -0.61
N VAL A 76 -8.78 6.32 -0.09
CA VAL A 76 -7.58 6.75 0.65
C VAL A 76 -6.63 7.56 -0.24
N LEU A 77 -6.37 7.07 -1.46
CA LEU A 77 -5.42 7.69 -2.37
C LEU A 77 -6.00 8.95 -3.04
N GLU A 78 -7.30 9.02 -3.28
CA GLU A 78 -8.00 10.21 -3.78
C GLU A 78 -7.89 11.37 -2.79
N ASP A 79 -8.06 11.14 -1.49
CA ASP A 79 -7.87 12.20 -0.49
C ASP A 79 -6.41 12.68 -0.43
N TYR A 80 -5.46 11.74 -0.51
CA TYR A 80 -4.04 12.04 -0.49
C TYR A 80 -3.59 12.84 -1.74
N TYR A 81 -3.93 12.35 -2.94
CA TYR A 81 -3.54 12.95 -4.20
C TYR A 81 -4.50 14.01 -4.74
N LYS A 82 -5.48 14.50 -3.96
CA LYS A 82 -6.48 15.48 -4.42
C LYS A 82 -5.89 16.72 -5.11
N ARG A 83 -4.66 17.12 -4.78
CA ARG A 83 -3.94 18.26 -5.39
C ARG A 83 -3.11 17.88 -6.62
N ASP A 84 -2.90 16.59 -6.86
CA ASP A 84 -2.07 16.04 -7.92
C ASP A 84 -2.89 15.17 -8.89
N MET A 85 -4.23 15.29 -8.91
CA MET A 85 -5.13 14.48 -9.77
C MET A 85 -4.87 14.62 -11.28
N GLU A 86 -4.26 15.74 -11.70
CA GLU A 86 -3.87 15.97 -13.09
C GLU A 86 -2.49 15.36 -13.44
N ASN A 87 -1.76 14.84 -12.45
CA ASN A 87 -0.47 14.20 -12.68
C ASN A 87 -0.64 12.86 -13.41
N GLU A 88 0.06 12.68 -14.53
CA GLU A 88 -0.05 11.47 -15.36
C GLU A 88 0.28 10.18 -14.59
N GLN A 89 1.25 10.19 -13.67
CA GLN A 89 1.60 9.01 -12.89
C GLN A 89 0.52 8.67 -11.86
N VAL A 90 -0.10 9.67 -11.25
CA VAL A 90 -1.25 9.49 -10.34
C VAL A 90 -2.42 8.89 -11.13
N GLN A 91 -2.71 9.42 -12.32
CA GLN A 91 -3.76 8.88 -13.19
C GLN A 91 -3.47 7.44 -13.61
N GLN A 92 -2.23 7.11 -13.98
CA GLN A 92 -1.82 5.75 -14.32
C GLN A 92 -2.00 4.79 -13.14
N LEU A 93 -1.60 5.20 -11.93
CA LEU A 93 -1.83 4.43 -10.72
C LEU A 93 -3.33 4.17 -10.49
N PHE A 94 -4.17 5.19 -10.65
CA PHE A 94 -5.61 5.05 -10.42
C PHE A 94 -6.27 4.17 -11.48
N GLN A 95 -5.82 4.25 -12.74
CA GLN A 95 -6.26 3.34 -13.79
C GLN A 95 -5.85 1.90 -13.50
N PHE A 96 -4.64 1.68 -12.97
CA PHE A 96 -4.21 0.36 -12.52
C PHE A 96 -5.14 -0.19 -11.44
N ILE A 97 -5.44 0.60 -10.39
CA ILE A 97 -6.32 0.15 -9.29
C ILE A 97 -7.72 -0.19 -9.82
N LYS A 98 -8.26 0.62 -10.74
CA LYS A 98 -9.57 0.38 -11.37
C LYS A 98 -9.64 -0.88 -12.22
N GLN A 99 -8.50 -1.45 -12.62
CA GLN A 99 -8.42 -2.70 -13.38
C GLN A 99 -8.28 -3.94 -12.47
N LEU A 100 -8.06 -3.76 -11.17
CA LEU A 100 -8.01 -4.85 -10.21
C LEU A 100 -9.39 -5.49 -10.03
N ASN A 101 -9.43 -6.71 -9.51
CA ASN A 101 -10.68 -7.40 -9.22
C ASN A 101 -11.38 -6.70 -8.04
N PRO A 102 -12.57 -6.09 -8.23
CA PRO A 102 -13.24 -5.33 -7.17
C PRO A 102 -13.73 -6.20 -6.00
N HIS A 103 -13.78 -7.52 -6.17
CA HIS A 103 -14.22 -8.47 -5.14
C HIS A 103 -13.07 -9.15 -4.41
N GLN A 104 -11.84 -8.71 -4.65
CA GLN A 104 -10.63 -9.25 -4.04
C GLN A 104 -9.93 -8.16 -3.23
N GLN A 105 -9.43 -8.52 -2.05
CA GLN A 105 -8.57 -7.63 -1.28
C GLN A 105 -7.13 -7.69 -1.80
N TYR A 106 -6.43 -6.57 -1.65
CA TYR A 106 -5.02 -6.39 -1.94
C TYR A 106 -4.32 -5.76 -0.74
N GLY A 107 -2.99 -5.90 -0.67
CA GLY A 107 -2.20 -5.26 0.38
C GLY A 107 -1.75 -3.88 -0.06
N LEU A 108 -2.17 -2.81 0.62
CA LEU A 108 -1.48 -1.52 0.51
C LEU A 108 -0.32 -1.54 1.51
N VAL A 109 0.90 -1.65 0.98
CA VAL A 109 2.10 -1.92 1.77
C VAL A 109 2.94 -0.67 1.86
N ALA A 110 3.28 -0.25 3.08
CA ALA A 110 4.31 0.74 3.38
C ALA A 110 5.56 0.00 3.86
N CYS A 111 6.65 0.04 3.10
CA CYS A 111 7.86 -0.75 3.35
C CYS A 111 9.13 0.11 3.36
N GLU A 112 9.97 -0.09 4.38
CA GLU A 112 11.38 0.30 4.35
C GLU A 112 12.15 -0.66 3.44
N MET A 113 12.83 -0.12 2.45
CA MET A 113 13.70 -0.83 1.51
C MET A 113 15.14 -0.72 2.02
N SER A 114 15.77 -1.88 2.28
CA SER A 114 17.16 -2.00 2.71
C SER A 114 18.10 -2.38 1.56
#